data_AF-A0A0M3T457-F1
#
_entry.id   AF-A0A0M3T457-F1
#
_cell.length_a   1.000
_cell.length_b   1.000
_cell.length_c   1.000
_cell.angle_alpha   90.00
_cell.angle_beta   90.00
_cell.angle_gamma   90.00
#
_symmetry.space_group_name_H-M   'P 1'
#
loop_
_entity.id
_entity.type
_entity.pdbx_description
1 polymer ?
#
loop_
_entity_poly.entity_id
_entity_poly.type
_entity_poly.pdbx_seq_one_letter_code
_entity_poly.pdbx_strand_id
1 'polypeptide(L)' 'MAFRQLFIAARDIPDFDVISAHQLVVDGALLGSGQGVVPGLGNVDPRGYRNLVDAAGTVVAAAEAISADMAAKNGQ' A
#
# COMPACT_ATOMS: atom_id res chain seq x y z
N MET A 1 9.29 -7.50 6.06
CA MET A 1 10.40 -7.35 5.10
C MET A 1 10.33 -8.29 3.89
N ALA A 2 9.76 -9.50 3.98
CA ALA A 2 9.63 -10.39 2.82
C ALA A 2 8.65 -9.89 1.73
N PHE A 3 7.52 -9.28 2.10
CA PHE A 3 6.48 -8.85 1.15
C PHE A 3 7.00 -7.79 0.13
N ARG A 4 7.80 -6.81 0.59
CA ARG A 4 8.44 -5.81 -0.29
C ARG A 4 9.34 -6.44 -1.36
N GLN A 5 9.99 -7.56 -1.07
CA GLN A 5 10.87 -8.22 -2.03
C GLN A 5 10.08 -8.83 -3.20
N LEU A 6 8.82 -9.21 -2.99
CA LEU A 6 7.95 -9.69 -4.06
C LEU A 6 7.69 -8.60 -5.11
N PHE A 7 7.50 -7.34 -4.70
CA PHE A 7 7.36 -6.22 -5.65
C PHE A 7 8.61 -6.00 -6.48
N ILE A 8 9.79 -6.08 -5.86
CA ILE A 8 11.07 -5.92 -6.58
C ILE A 8 11.26 -7.07 -7.58
N ALA A 9 10.87 -8.29 -7.21
CA ALA A 9 10.96 -9.44 -8.10
C ALA A 9 9.92 -9.40 -9.24
N ALA A 10 8.74 -8.85 -8.98
CA ALA A 10 7.62 -8.80 -9.93
C ALA A 10 7.66 -7.58 -10.87
N ARG A 11 8.52 -6.58 -10.63
CA ARG A 11 8.51 -5.29 -11.35
C ARG A 11 8.61 -5.37 -12.87
N ASP A 12 9.23 -6.42 -13.39
CA ASP A 12 9.47 -6.61 -14.83
C ASP A 12 8.45 -7.59 -15.45
N ILE A 13 7.45 -8.02 -14.69
CA ILE A 13 6.36 -8.87 -15.17
C ILE A 13 5.15 -7.97 -15.48
N PRO A 14 4.78 -7.79 -16.76
CA PRO A 14 3.62 -6.98 -17.11
C PRO A 14 2.34 -7.60 -16.56
N ASP A 15 1.41 -6.75 -16.14
CA ASP A 15 0.07 -7.12 -15.65
C ASP A 15 0.08 -8.13 -14.47
N PHE A 16 1.11 -8.08 -13.62
CA PHE A 16 1.22 -8.94 -12.44
C PHE A 16 1.00 -8.15 -11.13
N ASP A 17 -0.06 -8.50 -10.41
CA ASP A 17 -0.39 -7.89 -9.12
C ASP A 17 0.13 -8.72 -7.94
N VAL A 18 0.74 -8.02 -6.97
CA VAL A 18 1.16 -8.58 -5.68
C VAL A 18 0.21 -8.08 -4.59
N ILE A 19 -0.55 -9.01 -4.02
CA ILE A 19 -1.55 -8.74 -2.98
C ILE A 19 -1.26 -9.56 -1.71
N SER A 20 -1.66 -9.03 -0.54
CA SER A 20 -1.49 -9.74 0.74
C SER A 20 -2.79 -10.37 1.24
N ALA A 21 -2.76 -11.66 1.57
CA ALA A 21 -3.84 -12.33 2.31
C ALA A 21 -3.68 -12.25 3.83
N HIS A 22 -2.58 -11.68 4.32
CA HIS A 22 -2.18 -11.78 5.72
C HIS A 22 -2.82 -10.66 6.57
N GLN A 23 -3.78 -11.05 7.40
CA GLN A 23 -4.71 -10.13 8.06
C GLN A 23 -4.04 -9.14 9.02
N LEU A 24 -2.99 -9.60 9.70
CA LEU A 24 -2.29 -8.84 10.74
C LEU A 24 -1.37 -7.74 10.18
N VAL A 25 -1.09 -7.76 8.88
CA VAL A 25 -0.17 -6.82 8.22
C VAL A 25 -0.83 -6.07 7.07
N VAL A 26 -2.16 -6.00 7.08
CA VAL A 26 -2.94 -5.35 6.00
C VAL A 26 -2.58 -3.87 5.87
N ASP A 27 -2.45 -3.17 6.99
CA ASP A 27 -2.02 -1.77 7.04
C ASP A 27 -0.63 -1.57 6.43
N GLY A 28 0.35 -2.38 6.84
CA GLY A 28 1.71 -2.34 6.32
C GLY A 28 1.80 -2.74 4.85
N ALA A 29 0.95 -3.67 4.41
CA ALA A 29 0.85 -4.03 2.99
C ALA A 29 0.29 -2.88 2.16
N LEU A 30 -0.79 -2.23 2.60
CA LEU A 30 -1.41 -1.10 1.91
C LEU A 30 -0.50 0.14 1.86
N LEU A 31 0.22 0.45 2.94
CA LEU A 31 1.17 1.57 2.98
C LEU A 31 2.47 1.26 2.21
N GLY A 32 2.84 -0.03 2.11
CA GLY A 32 4.10 -0.50 1.54
C GLY A 32 4.09 -0.76 0.04
N SER A 33 3.24 -0.05 -0.72
CA SER A 33 3.03 -0.24 -2.17
C SER A 33 2.23 -1.48 -2.57
N GLY A 34 1.47 -2.06 -1.63
CA GLY A 34 0.57 -3.18 -1.92
C GLY A 34 -0.50 -2.80 -2.95
N GLN A 35 -0.56 -3.54 -4.06
CA GLN A 35 -1.60 -3.38 -5.08
C GLN A 35 -3.00 -3.78 -4.57
N GLY A 36 -3.06 -4.47 -3.42
CA GLY A 36 -4.30 -4.79 -2.73
C GLY A 36 -4.10 -5.80 -1.60
N VAL A 37 -5.21 -6.15 -0.97
CA VAL A 37 -5.27 -7.13 0.12
C VAL A 37 -6.51 -8.02 -0.03
N VAL A 38 -6.40 -9.28 0.39
CA VAL A 38 -7.49 -10.27 0.40
C VAL A 38 -7.61 -10.94 1.78
N PRO A 39 -7.93 -10.16 2.83
CA PRO A 39 -8.04 -10.65 4.19
C PRO A 39 -9.27 -11.55 4.36
N GLY A 40 -9.13 -12.68 5.06
CA GLY A 40 -10.27 -13.57 5.36
C GLY A 40 -11.38 -12.90 6.18
N LEU A 41 -11.03 -12.01 7.13
CA LEU A 41 -11.96 -11.16 7.90
C LEU A 41 -12.60 -10.08 7.03
N GLY A 42 -12.11 -9.85 5.81
CA GLY A 42 -12.80 -9.02 4.82
C GLY A 42 -14.20 -9.53 4.49
N ASN A 43 -14.45 -10.83 4.68
CA ASN A 43 -15.80 -11.40 4.55
C ASN A 43 -16.69 -11.10 5.77
N VAL A 44 -16.10 -10.83 6.93
CA VAL A 44 -16.81 -10.55 8.19
C VAL A 44 -17.09 -9.05 8.33
N ASP A 45 -16.09 -8.21 8.03
CA ASP A 45 -16.21 -6.76 8.02
C ASP A 45 -15.69 -6.15 6.70
N PRO A 46 -16.50 -6.21 5.62
CA PRO A 46 -16.10 -5.62 4.34
C PRO A 46 -15.90 -4.10 4.41
N ARG A 47 -16.69 -3.42 5.26
CA ARG A 47 -16.65 -1.95 5.37
C ARG A 47 -15.41 -1.48 6.11
N GLY A 48 -15.03 -2.15 7.19
CA GLY A 48 -13.80 -1.86 7.92
C GLY A 48 -12.57 -1.95 7.01
N TYR A 49 -12.48 -3.01 6.19
CA TYR A 49 -11.37 -3.13 5.24
C TYR A 49 -11.41 -2.12 4.10
N ARG A 50 -12.60 -1.73 3.60
CA ARG A 50 -12.71 -0.60 2.65
C ARG A 50 -12.22 0.70 3.26
N ASN A 51 -12.60 1.00 4.50
CA ASN A 51 -12.14 2.20 5.19
C ASN A 51 -10.62 2.20 5.40
N LEU A 52 -10.02 1.03 5.67
CA LEU A 52 -8.56 0.89 5.77
C LEU A 52 -7.85 1.20 4.44
N VAL A 53 -8.41 0.74 3.30
CA VAL A 53 -7.89 1.05 1.97
C VAL A 53 -7.95 2.56 1.70
N ASP A 54 -9.10 3.18 1.97
CA ASP A 54 -9.29 4.62 1.74
C ASP A 54 -8.37 5.46 2.64
N ALA A 55 -8.19 5.05 3.90
CA ALA A 55 -7.27 5.69 4.84
C ALA A 55 -5.82 5.56 4.40
N ALA A 56 -5.39 4.38 3.93
CA ALA A 56 -4.04 4.17 3.42
C ALA A 56 -3.76 5.06 2.20
N GLY A 57 -4.71 5.18 1.27
CA GLY A 57 -4.60 6.08 0.12
C GLY A 57 -4.42 7.55 0.53
N THR A 58 -5.15 7.98 1.58
CA THR A 58 -4.99 9.32 2.15
C THR A 58 -3.59 9.54 2.74
N VAL A 59 -3.06 8.56 3.46
CA VAL A 59 -1.71 8.62 4.05
C VAL A 59 -0.63 8.70 2.97
N VAL A 60 -0.73 7.87 1.93
CA VAL A 60 0.23 7.86 0.82
C VAL A 60 0.23 9.19 0.08
N ALA A 61 -0.95 9.73 -0.25
CA ALA A 61 -1.07 11.03 -0.92
C ALA A 61 -0.46 12.17 -0.08
N ALA A 62 -0.66 12.15 1.25
CA ALA A 62 -0.05 13.11 2.15
C ALA A 62 1.49 13.01 2.17
N ALA A 63 2.03 11.78 2.20
CA ALA A 63 3.47 11.54 2.16
C ALA A 63 4.10 12.00 0.84
N GLU A 64 3.41 11.82 -0.29
CA GLU A 64 3.83 12.34 -1.60
C GLU A 64 3.87 13.87 -1.62
N ALA A 65 2.82 14.53 -1.10
CA ALA A 65 2.76 15.99 -1.01
C ALA A 65 3.89 16.57 -0.14
N ILE A 66 4.18 15.95 1.00
CA ILE A 66 5.29 16.35 1.88
C ILE A 66 6.63 16.18 1.14
N SER A 67 6.80 15.07 0.43
CA SER A 67 8.03 14.78 -0.31
C SER A 67 8.25 15.78 -1.45
N ALA A 68 7.18 16.18 -2.15
CA ALA A 68 7.22 17.19 -3.20
C ALA A 68 7.59 18.59 -2.65
N ASP A 69 7.01 18.99 -1.52
CA ASP A 69 7.34 20.25 -0.84
C ASP A 69 8.81 20.29 -0.38
N MET A 70 9.32 19.18 0.18
CA MET A 70 10.72 19.06 0.55
C MET A 70 11.67 19.15 -0.65
N ALA A 71 11.31 18.52 -1.78
CA ALA A 71 12.10 18.59 -3.01
C ALA A 71 12.15 20.04 -3.56
N ALA A 72 11.03 20.77 -3.52
CA ALA A 72 10.96 22.16 -3.96
C ALA A 72 11.85 23.09 -3.11
N LYS A 73 11.90 22.87 -1.79
CA LYS A 73 12.73 23.64 -0.85
C LYS A 73 14.23 23.36 -1.00
N ASN A 74 14.60 22.14 -1.39
CA ASN A 74 16.00 21.74 -1.57
C ASN A 74 16.59 22.13 -2.94
N GLY A 75 15.75 22.60 -3.87
CA GLY A 75 16.16 23.05 -5.20
C GLY A 75 16.29 24.58 -5.35
N GLN A 76 16.10 25.34 -4.26
CA GLN A 76 16.32 26.80 -4.19
C GLN A 76 17.62 27.15 -3.47
#